data_AF-A0AAW5A2Q2-F1
#
_entry.id   AF-A0AAW5A2Q2-F1
#
_cell.length_a   1.000
_cell.length_b   1.000
_cell.length_c   1.000
_cell.angle_alpha   90.00
_cell.angle_beta   90.00
_cell.angle_gamma   90.00
#
_symmetry.space_group_name_H-M   'P 1'
#
loop_
_entity.id
_entity.type
_entity.pdbx_description
1 polymer ?
#
loop_
_entity_poly.entity_id
_entity_poly.type
_entity_poly.pdbx_seq_one_letter_code
_entity_poly.pdbx_strand_id
1 'polypeptide(L)'
;MCSLLSGVLVNFTYADETGSSSLSVITTTQAYINHQTIVQQPEQNIVYHPTLGYMDYQQIWCNDDHQSAMKHYQHFITQVCLERGGSLTKNWCTLSGSQQPLFYTFIAAYDLSCHSDEATIVHIIEVMPNIKNNTVVAKAWIKTAKSLGF
;
A
#
# COMPACT_ATOMS: atom_id res chain seq x y z
N MET A 1 41.63 -31.44 -0.81
CA MET A 1 40.48 -31.02 -1.65
C MET A 1 39.58 -30.15 -0.80
N CYS A 2 39.73 -28.83 -0.87
CA CYS A 2 38.89 -27.87 -0.15
C CYS A 2 37.59 -27.67 -0.94
N SER A 3 36.44 -28.07 -0.38
CA SER A 3 35.14 -27.61 -0.85
C SER A 3 34.77 -26.36 -0.08
N LEU A 4 34.87 -25.21 -0.74
CA LEU A 4 34.33 -23.94 -0.25
C LEU A 4 32.82 -23.95 -0.49
N LEU A 5 32.03 -24.09 0.57
CA LEU A 5 30.61 -23.75 0.57
C LEU A 5 30.50 -22.22 0.50
N SER A 6 30.47 -21.67 -0.72
CA SER A 6 30.07 -20.28 -0.94
C SER A 6 28.59 -20.13 -0.63
N GLY A 7 28.28 -19.80 0.63
CA GLY A 7 27.00 -19.25 1.01
C GLY A 7 26.84 -17.89 0.34
N VAL A 8 25.90 -17.80 -0.61
CA VAL A 8 25.54 -16.54 -1.25
C VAL A 8 24.90 -15.65 -0.18
N LEU A 9 25.67 -14.70 0.34
CA LEU A 9 25.15 -13.58 1.12
C LEU A 9 24.41 -12.66 0.15
N VAL A 10 23.09 -12.88 0.02
CA VAL A 10 22.23 -11.90 -0.65
C VAL A 10 22.14 -10.70 0.28
N ASN A 11 22.81 -9.61 -0.09
CA ASN A 11 22.64 -8.32 0.57
C ASN A 11 21.20 -7.83 0.34
N PHE A 12 20.35 -7.98 1.36
CA PHE A 12 19.01 -7.43 1.37
C PHE A 12 19.07 -5.97 1.87
N THR A 13 19.27 -5.03 0.95
CA THR A 13 19.06 -3.60 1.21
C THR A 13 17.69 -3.23 0.67
N TYR A 14 16.72 -3.01 1.57
CA TYR A 14 15.45 -2.36 1.21
C TYR A 14 15.80 -0.92 0.79
N ALA A 15 15.36 -0.48 -0.40
CA ALA A 15 15.78 0.79 -0.99
C ALA A 15 15.68 1.97 -0.01
N ASP A 16 16.71 2.83 -0.03
CA ASP A 16 16.90 3.92 0.93
C ASP A 16 16.15 5.22 0.54
N GLU A 17 15.61 5.30 -0.67
CA GLU A 17 15.09 6.58 -1.20
C GLU A 17 13.79 6.39 -1.98
N THR A 18 12.67 6.37 -1.27
CA THR A 18 11.43 6.94 -1.85
C THR A 18 11.48 8.43 -1.52
N GLY A 19 11.72 9.26 -2.53
CA GLY A 19 11.86 10.70 -2.36
C GLY A 19 10.71 11.32 -1.57
N SER A 20 11.06 12.09 -0.53
CA SER A 20 10.35 13.27 -0.02
C SER A 20 8.81 13.31 -0.03
N SER A 21 8.09 12.22 0.24
CA SER A 21 6.78 12.31 0.87
C SER A 21 6.89 11.66 2.24
N SER A 22 7.08 12.46 3.29
CA SER A 22 7.13 12.00 4.69
C SER A 22 5.84 11.32 5.17
N LEU A 23 4.79 11.33 4.35
CA LEU A 23 3.47 10.78 4.64
C LEU A 23 3.30 9.38 4.03
N SER A 24 2.72 8.50 4.85
CA SER A 24 2.34 7.14 4.44
C SER A 24 1.28 7.16 3.34
N VAL A 25 1.20 6.11 2.51
CA VAL A 25 0.18 5.97 1.46
C VAL A 25 -1.21 5.95 2.08
N ILE A 26 -1.35 5.35 3.26
CA ILE A 26 -2.58 5.37 4.05
C ILE A 26 -3.00 6.81 4.38
N THR A 27 -2.08 7.63 4.90
CA THR A 27 -2.39 9.04 5.25
C THR A 27 -2.71 9.88 4.03
N THR A 28 -1.95 9.72 2.93
CA THR A 28 -2.23 10.43 1.67
C THR A 28 -3.59 10.04 1.10
N THR A 29 -3.98 8.76 1.22
CA THR A 29 -5.30 8.27 0.79
C THR A 29 -6.43 8.82 1.63
N GLN A 30 -6.26 8.88 2.96
CA GLN A 30 -7.26 9.48 3.85
C GLN A 30 -7.50 10.95 3.51
N ALA A 31 -6.43 11.72 3.30
CA ALA A 31 -6.54 13.12 2.91
C ALA A 31 -7.26 13.27 1.56
N TYR A 32 -6.97 12.40 0.60
CA TYR A 32 -7.67 12.37 -0.69
C TYR A 32 -9.17 12.12 -0.51
N ILE A 33 -9.56 11.05 0.20
CA ILE A 33 -10.97 10.71 0.43
C ILE A 33 -11.68 11.88 1.12
N ASN A 34 -11.12 12.39 2.21
CA ASN A 34 -11.71 13.50 2.96
C ASN A 34 -11.88 14.78 2.11
N HIS A 35 -10.96 15.05 1.19
CA HIS A 35 -11.08 16.20 0.27
C HIS A 35 -12.16 16.00 -0.80
N GLN A 36 -12.42 14.76 -1.21
CA GLN A 36 -13.45 14.45 -2.22
C GLN A 36 -14.86 14.37 -1.61
N THR A 37 -14.99 14.37 -0.29
CA THR A 37 -16.26 14.08 0.38
C THR A 37 -16.79 15.28 1.14
N ILE A 38 -18.08 15.53 1.00
CA ILE A 38 -18.80 16.55 1.78
C ILE A 38 -19.30 15.96 3.10
N VAL A 39 -19.58 14.65 3.11
CA VAL A 39 -20.07 13.91 4.28
C VAL A 39 -18.91 13.33 5.09
N GLN A 40 -19.12 13.24 6.41
CA GLN A 40 -18.19 12.60 7.30
C GLN A 40 -18.11 11.10 6.99
N GLN A 41 -16.89 10.61 6.79
CA GLN A 41 -16.66 9.21 6.45
C GLN A 41 -16.76 8.31 7.69
N PRO A 42 -17.18 7.04 7.53
CA PRO A 42 -17.12 6.02 8.57
C PRO A 42 -15.71 5.91 9.18
N GLU A 43 -15.62 5.35 10.39
CA GLU A 43 -14.33 5.12 11.04
C GLU A 43 -13.42 4.22 10.18
N GLN A 44 -12.18 4.64 10.07
CA GLN A 44 -11.11 3.89 9.43
C GLN A 44 -10.61 2.76 10.34
N ASN A 45 -10.19 1.65 9.73
CA ASN A 45 -9.48 0.60 10.44
C ASN A 45 -8.03 0.54 9.96
N ILE A 46 -7.07 0.70 10.88
CA ILE A 46 -5.65 0.48 10.62
C ILE A 46 -5.13 -0.57 11.60
N VAL A 47 -4.61 -1.67 11.07
CA VAL A 47 -3.98 -2.73 11.84
C VAL A 47 -2.48 -2.73 11.57
N TYR A 48 -1.69 -2.72 12.64
CA TYR A 48 -0.23 -2.74 12.56
C TYR A 48 0.29 -4.16 12.75
N HIS A 49 1.14 -4.62 11.84
CA HIS A 49 1.77 -5.94 11.91
C HIS A 49 3.30 -5.80 12.04
N PRO A 50 3.84 -5.38 13.20
CA PRO A 50 5.26 -5.06 13.37
C PRO A 50 6.21 -6.23 13.13
N THR A 51 5.77 -7.47 13.37
CA THR A 51 6.57 -8.67 13.09
C THR A 51 6.55 -9.07 11.62
N LEU A 52 5.50 -8.71 10.89
CA LEU A 52 5.34 -8.98 9.45
C LEU A 52 5.77 -7.80 8.58
N GLY A 53 5.97 -6.62 9.17
CA GLY A 53 6.55 -5.45 8.53
C GLY A 53 5.59 -4.60 7.70
N TYR A 54 4.29 -4.64 7.97
CA TYR A 54 3.30 -3.87 7.20
C TYR A 54 2.18 -3.29 8.06
N MET A 55 1.45 -2.35 7.46
CA MET A 55 0.21 -1.76 7.98
C MET A 55 -0.92 -2.14 7.01
N ASP A 56 -2.07 -2.52 7.56
CA ASP A 56 -3.28 -2.87 6.82
C ASP A 56 -4.36 -1.84 7.10
N TYR A 57 -4.87 -1.18 6.06
CA TYR A 57 -5.86 -0.12 6.15
C TYR A 57 -7.09 -0.44 5.33
N GLN A 58 -8.26 -0.32 5.96
CA GLN A 58 -9.54 -0.39 5.28
C GLN A 58 -10.40 0.82 5.61
N GLN A 59 -11.04 1.37 4.58
CA GLN A 59 -11.98 2.47 4.68
C GLN A 59 -13.18 2.23 3.79
N ILE A 60 -14.38 2.38 4.36
CA ILE A 60 -15.60 2.54 3.58
C ILE A 60 -15.70 4.01 3.19
N TRP A 61 -15.69 4.27 1.90
CA TRP A 61 -15.84 5.59 1.30
C TRP A 61 -17.26 5.75 0.77
N CYS A 62 -18.03 6.62 1.41
CA CYS A 62 -19.36 7.02 0.97
C CYS A 62 -19.25 8.05 -0.16
N ASN A 63 -19.82 7.75 -1.32
CA ASN A 63 -19.76 8.60 -2.51
C ASN A 63 -21.04 8.50 -3.36
N ASP A 64 -21.30 9.56 -4.13
CA ASP A 64 -22.53 9.66 -4.94
C ASP A 64 -22.49 8.77 -6.20
N ASP A 65 -21.28 8.39 -6.65
CA ASP A 65 -21.03 7.56 -7.83
C ASP A 65 -19.75 6.74 -7.62
N HIS A 66 -19.90 5.44 -7.35
CA HIS A 66 -18.76 4.57 -7.11
C HIS A 66 -17.89 4.40 -8.36
N GLN A 67 -18.43 4.44 -9.58
CA GLN A 67 -17.64 4.23 -10.80
C GLN A 67 -16.69 5.39 -11.03
N SER A 68 -17.20 6.60 -10.92
CA SER A 68 -16.41 7.83 -11.00
C SER A 68 -15.36 7.88 -9.88
N ALA A 69 -15.76 7.59 -8.65
CA ALA A 69 -14.86 7.54 -7.50
C ALA A 69 -13.73 6.53 -7.69
N MET A 70 -14.05 5.31 -8.15
CA MET A 70 -13.06 4.27 -8.44
C MET A 70 -12.07 4.69 -9.52
N LYS A 71 -12.54 5.29 -10.60
CA LYS A 71 -11.69 5.77 -11.70
C LYS A 71 -10.75 6.89 -11.24
N HIS A 72 -11.27 7.86 -10.49
CA HIS A 72 -10.45 8.96 -9.96
C HIS A 72 -9.42 8.47 -8.93
N TYR A 73 -9.81 7.52 -8.08
CA TYR A 73 -8.89 6.89 -7.13
C TYR A 73 -7.78 6.13 -7.84
N GLN A 74 -8.10 5.35 -8.89
CA GLN A 74 -7.10 4.64 -9.68
C GLN A 74 -6.06 5.60 -10.27
N HIS A 75 -6.50 6.75 -10.80
CA HIS A 75 -5.58 7.77 -11.28
C HIS A 75 -4.71 8.33 -10.15
N PHE A 76 -5.33 8.74 -9.04
CA PHE A 76 -4.65 9.25 -7.86
C PHE A 76 -3.59 8.27 -7.31
N ILE A 77 -3.95 7.01 -7.07
CA ILE A 77 -3.05 6.04 -6.46
C ILE A 77 -1.93 5.61 -7.42
N THR A 78 -2.17 5.68 -8.73
CA THR A 78 -1.12 5.53 -9.74
C THR A 78 -0.09 6.67 -9.63
N GLN A 79 -0.53 7.93 -9.47
CA GLN A 79 0.39 9.06 -9.25
C GLN A 79 1.18 8.90 -7.95
N VAL A 80 0.51 8.52 -6.86
CA VAL A 80 1.15 8.23 -5.56
C VAL A 80 2.25 7.16 -5.68
N CYS A 81 2.03 6.14 -6.52
CA CYS A 81 3.03 5.12 -6.81
C CYS A 81 4.22 5.67 -7.62
N LEU A 82 3.95 6.45 -8.67
CA LEU A 82 4.96 7.08 -9.51
C LEU A 82 5.85 8.04 -8.72
N GLU A 83 5.26 8.86 -7.84
CA GLU A 83 5.98 9.79 -6.96
C GLU A 83 6.92 9.06 -6.00
N ARG A 84 6.60 7.81 -5.64
CA ARG A 84 7.46 6.92 -4.83
C ARG A 84 8.50 6.16 -5.66
N GLY A 85 8.67 6.51 -6.94
CA GLY A 85 9.59 5.85 -7.86
C GLY A 85 9.13 4.46 -8.32
N GLY A 86 7.87 4.11 -8.07
CA GLY A 86 7.30 2.83 -8.41
C GLY A 86 6.49 2.83 -9.70
N SER A 87 6.03 1.65 -10.09
CA SER A 87 5.00 1.45 -11.10
C SER A 87 3.89 0.59 -10.52
N LEU A 88 2.64 1.01 -10.72
CA LEU A 88 1.46 0.29 -10.26
C LEU A 88 1.07 -0.72 -11.33
N THR A 89 1.20 -2.01 -11.01
CA THR A 89 0.77 -3.11 -11.89
C THR A 89 -0.23 -3.99 -11.16
N LYS A 90 -1.43 -4.16 -11.76
CA LYS A 90 -2.60 -4.71 -11.07
C LYS A 90 -2.88 -3.87 -9.82
N ASN A 91 -2.63 -4.43 -8.64
CA ASN A 91 -2.89 -3.80 -7.34
C ASN A 91 -1.60 -3.51 -6.57
N TRP A 92 -0.42 -3.81 -7.15
CA TRP A 92 0.87 -3.66 -6.47
C TRP A 92 1.67 -2.51 -7.04
N CYS A 93 2.07 -1.59 -6.16
CA CYS A 93 3.10 -0.61 -6.46
C CYS A 93 4.48 -1.23 -6.20
N THR A 94 5.27 -1.32 -7.26
CA THR A 94 6.60 -1.94 -7.23
C THR A 94 7.65 -0.89 -7.54
N LEU A 95 8.71 -0.81 -6.73
CA LEU A 95 9.80 0.13 -6.98
C LEU A 95 10.50 -0.15 -8.32
N SER A 96 10.62 0.87 -9.18
CA SER A 96 11.22 0.71 -10.51
C SER A 96 12.66 0.20 -10.42
N GLY A 97 13.01 -0.78 -11.26
CA GLY A 97 14.36 -1.36 -11.28
C GLY A 97 14.64 -2.40 -10.18
N SER A 98 13.68 -2.67 -9.29
CA SER A 98 13.76 -3.74 -8.29
C SER A 98 12.44 -4.52 -8.22
N GLN A 99 12.46 -5.75 -7.67
CA GLN A 99 11.21 -6.46 -7.32
C GLN A 99 10.84 -6.17 -5.86
N GLN A 100 10.81 -4.90 -5.48
CA GLN A 100 10.49 -4.49 -4.12
C GLN A 100 9.04 -3.99 -4.04
N PRO A 101 8.17 -4.64 -3.26
CA PRO A 101 6.80 -4.20 -3.05
C PRO A 101 6.80 -2.98 -2.12
N LEU A 102 6.24 -1.87 -2.60
CA LEU A 102 6.09 -0.65 -1.82
C LEU A 102 4.77 -0.66 -1.05
N PHE A 103 3.67 -0.91 -1.77
CA PHE A 103 2.34 -1.08 -1.21
C PHE A 103 1.43 -1.85 -2.18
N TYR A 104 0.39 -2.45 -1.61
CA TYR A 104 -0.78 -2.97 -2.30
C TYR A 104 -1.93 -1.99 -2.11
N THR A 105 -2.78 -1.86 -3.12
CA THR A 105 -4.01 -1.08 -3.06
C THR A 105 -5.12 -1.80 -3.82
N PHE A 106 -6.32 -1.75 -3.28
CA PHE A 106 -7.52 -2.27 -3.90
C PHE A 106 -8.69 -1.32 -3.65
N ILE A 107 -9.55 -1.20 -4.66
CA ILE A 107 -10.79 -0.45 -4.57
C ILE A 107 -11.91 -1.23 -5.25
N ALA A 108 -13.08 -1.27 -4.63
CA ALA A 108 -14.26 -1.90 -5.20
C ALA A 108 -15.56 -1.29 -4.66
N ALA A 109 -16.65 -1.48 -5.40
CA ALA A 109 -17.99 -1.25 -4.88
C ALA A 109 -18.21 -2.07 -3.60
N TYR A 110 -18.93 -1.49 -2.66
CA TYR A 110 -19.27 -2.11 -1.39
C TYR A 110 -20.79 -2.24 -1.29
N ASP A 111 -21.27 -3.46 -1.01
CA ASP A 111 -22.68 -3.83 -1.15
C ASP A 111 -23.64 -3.12 -0.16
N LEU A 112 -23.12 -2.34 0.78
CA LEU A 112 -23.90 -1.57 1.75
C LEU A 112 -23.91 -0.10 1.35
N SER A 113 -25.07 0.57 1.41
CA SER A 113 -25.15 2.01 1.16
C SER A 113 -24.81 2.82 2.41
N CYS A 114 -24.19 3.98 2.20
CA CYS A 114 -24.04 4.99 3.23
C CYS A 114 -25.31 5.84 3.27
N HIS A 115 -26.34 5.37 3.98
CA HIS A 115 -27.68 5.96 3.89
C HIS A 115 -28.21 5.93 2.44
N SER A 116 -28.19 7.09 1.76
CA SER A 116 -28.63 7.29 0.37
C SER A 116 -27.52 7.10 -0.67
N ASP A 117 -26.26 7.14 -0.24
CA ASP A 117 -25.12 7.20 -1.15
C ASP A 117 -24.53 5.80 -1.35
N GLU A 118 -23.90 5.59 -2.50
CA GLU A 118 -23.16 4.37 -2.76
C GLU A 118 -21.92 4.30 -1.86
N ALA A 119 -21.44 3.09 -1.61
CA ALA A 119 -20.22 2.90 -0.85
C ALA A 119 -19.17 2.19 -1.70
N THR A 120 -17.94 2.57 -1.47
CA THR A 120 -16.75 1.99 -2.07
C THR A 120 -15.81 1.58 -0.95
N ILE A 121 -15.26 0.37 -1.00
CA ILE A 121 -14.22 -0.04 -0.06
C ILE A 121 -12.84 0.26 -0.65
N VAL A 122 -12.01 0.94 0.12
CA VAL A 122 -10.59 1.17 -0.18
C VAL A 122 -9.75 0.35 0.79
N HIS A 123 -8.83 -0.45 0.25
CA HIS A 123 -7.91 -1.30 1.01
C HIS A 123 -6.47 -0.98 0.63
N ILE A 124 -5.61 -0.74 1.61
CA ILE A 124 -4.17 -0.53 1.40
C ILE A 124 -3.40 -1.43 2.35
N ILE A 125 -2.39 -2.10 1.82
CA ILE A 125 -1.35 -2.74 2.62
C ILE A 125 -0.04 -2.07 2.25
N GLU A 126 0.60 -1.38 3.19
CA GLU A 126 1.88 -0.72 2.92
C GLU A 126 2.95 -1.15 3.89
N VAL A 127 4.20 -1.05 3.44
CA VAL A 127 5.36 -1.34 4.29
C VAL A 127 5.39 -0.43 5.52
N MET A 128 5.77 -0.97 6.67
CA MET A 128 5.96 -0.14 7.86
C MET A 128 7.12 0.85 7.69
N PRO A 129 6.99 2.08 8.24
CA PRO A 129 8.11 3.00 8.34
C PRO A 129 9.30 2.35 9.05
N ASN A 130 10.52 2.72 8.64
CA ASN A 130 11.78 2.31 9.27
C ASN A 130 12.11 0.79 9.23
N ILE A 131 11.44 0.01 8.39
CA ILE A 131 11.72 -1.43 8.21
C ILE A 131 13.18 -1.73 7.81
N LYS A 132 13.85 -0.76 7.16
CA LYS A 132 15.26 -0.87 6.73
C LYS A 132 16.23 -1.15 7.88
N ASN A 133 15.89 -0.70 9.09
CA ASN A 133 16.72 -0.91 10.28
C ASN A 133 16.58 -2.33 10.85
N ASN A 134 15.67 -3.15 10.31
CA ASN A 134 15.41 -4.50 10.78
C ASN A 134 15.26 -5.48 9.59
N THR A 135 16.37 -6.11 9.22
CA THR A 135 16.44 -7.06 8.11
C THR A 135 15.54 -8.29 8.27
N VAL A 136 15.21 -8.68 9.51
CA VAL A 136 14.26 -9.78 9.78
C VAL A 136 12.84 -9.36 9.37
N VAL A 137 12.44 -8.16 9.78
CA VAL A 137 11.11 -7.61 9.46
C VAL A 137 11.00 -7.30 7.97
N ALA A 138 12.06 -6.78 7.33
CA ALA A 138 12.10 -6.59 5.88
C ALA A 138 11.88 -7.91 5.10
N LYS A 139 12.52 -9.01 5.53
CA LYS A 139 12.30 -10.34 4.94
C LYS A 139 10.88 -10.84 5.18
N ALA A 140 10.33 -10.60 6.36
CA ALA A 140 8.94 -10.95 6.68
C ALA A 140 7.95 -10.21 5.78
N TRP A 141 8.19 -8.92 5.50
CA TRP A 141 7.38 -8.13 4.58
C TRP A 141 7.39 -8.73 3.17
N ILE A 142 8.58 -8.98 2.60
CA ILE A 142 8.69 -9.59 1.27
C ILE A 142 7.97 -10.94 1.20
N LYS A 143 8.09 -11.78 2.24
CA LYS A 143 7.38 -13.07 2.29
C LYS A 143 5.86 -12.87 2.33
N THR A 144 5.38 -11.91 3.11
CA THR A 144 3.96 -11.59 3.23
C THR A 144 3.41 -11.05 1.91
N ALA A 145 4.08 -10.08 1.29
CA ALA A 145 3.69 -9.53 0.00
C ALA A 145 3.53 -10.63 -1.07
N LYS A 146 4.48 -11.57 -1.13
CA LYS A 146 4.40 -12.74 -2.03
C LYS A 146 3.18 -13.62 -1.76
N SER A 147 2.85 -13.87 -0.48
CA SER A 147 1.64 -14.64 -0.14
C SER A 147 0.34 -13.93 -0.51
N LEU A 148 0.39 -12.61 -0.68
CA LEU A 148 -0.72 -11.76 -1.12
C LEU A 148 -0.71 -11.50 -2.64
N GLY A 149 0.15 -12.21 -3.40
CA GLY A 149 0.15 -12.18 -4.87
C GLY A 149 1.04 -11.10 -5.51
N PHE A 150 2.03 -10.57 -4.78
CA PHE A 150 3.17 -9.83 -5.35
C PHE A 150 4.12 -10.79 -6.10
#